data_AF-A0A353CB70-F1
#
_entry.id   AF-A0A353CB70-F1
#
_cell.length_a   1.000
_cell.length_b   1.000
_cell.length_c   1.000
_cell.angle_alpha   90.00
_cell.angle_beta   90.00
_cell.angle_gamma   90.00
#
_symmetry.space_group_name_H-M   'P 1'
#
loop_
_entity.id
_entity.type
_entity.pdbx_description
1 polymer ?
#
loop_
_entity_poly.entity_id
_entity_poly.type
_entity_poly.pdbx_seq_one_letter_code
_entity_poly.pdbx_strand_id
1 'polypeptide(L)'
;FSPVMNAVREFASEGKFVFGICNGFQILCEAGLLPGALMRNAGLHFVCRHVNVRVENQNTPFTKVIEPGRVLSIPIAHADGNYACDDETFDSLEENGQIVFRYCEQDGEITEAANPNGARSNIAGICNLDRNVLGMMPHPERACEEILGSNDGRDIFLSLTNAIAAN
;
A
#
# COMPACT_ATOMS: atom_id res chain seq x y z
N PHE A 1 23.20 -1.06 -5.48
CA PHE A 1 22.12 -1.59 -4.62
C PHE A 1 22.71 -2.54 -3.58
N SER A 2 22.13 -2.60 -2.39
CA SER A 2 22.55 -3.55 -1.34
C SER A 2 22.43 -5.00 -1.84
N PRO A 3 23.39 -5.90 -1.52
CA PRO A 3 23.34 -7.30 -1.95
C PRO A 3 22.03 -8.02 -1.60
N VAL A 4 21.39 -7.66 -0.47
CA VAL A 4 20.10 -8.24 -0.05
C VAL A 4 18.98 -7.97 -1.07
N MET A 5 19.03 -6.85 -1.80
CA MET A 5 18.01 -6.52 -2.79
C MET A 5 18.05 -7.44 -4.02
N ASN A 6 19.18 -8.08 -4.31
CA ASN A 6 19.23 -9.09 -5.36
C ASN A 6 18.43 -10.32 -4.95
N ALA A 7 18.57 -10.78 -3.70
CA ALA A 7 17.80 -11.89 -3.17
C ALA A 7 16.29 -11.56 -3.11
N VAL A 8 15.92 -10.33 -2.75
CA VAL A 8 14.50 -9.92 -2.76
C VAL A 8 13.92 -9.90 -4.18
N ARG A 9 14.68 -9.43 -5.18
CA ARG A 9 14.25 -9.45 -6.58
C ARG A 9 14.08 -10.88 -7.10
N GLU A 10 15.04 -11.75 -6.81
CA GLU A 10 14.96 -13.18 -7.18
C GLU A 10 13.73 -13.83 -6.54
N PHE A 11 13.53 -13.63 -5.23
CA PHE A 11 12.37 -14.13 -4.50
C PHE A 11 11.04 -13.65 -5.10
N ALA A 12 10.94 -12.36 -5.46
CA ALA A 12 9.77 -11.82 -6.14
C ALA A 12 9.59 -12.40 -7.57
N SER A 13 10.67 -12.61 -8.32
CA SER A 13 10.60 -13.17 -9.68
C SER A 13 10.14 -14.64 -9.71
N GLU A 14 10.31 -15.36 -8.60
CA GLU A 14 9.77 -16.70 -8.39
C GLU A 14 8.26 -16.70 -8.04
N GLY A 15 7.58 -15.54 -8.09
CA GLY A 15 6.16 -15.40 -7.78
C GLY A 15 5.84 -15.38 -6.28
N LYS A 16 6.86 -15.36 -5.41
CA LYS A 16 6.65 -15.33 -3.96
C LYS A 16 6.24 -13.94 -3.49
N PHE A 17 5.56 -13.88 -2.35
CA PHE A 17 4.94 -12.64 -1.88
C PHE A 17 5.93 -11.74 -1.15
N VAL A 18 5.99 -10.46 -1.54
CA VAL A 18 6.78 -9.41 -0.90
C VAL A 18 5.85 -8.27 -0.50
N PHE A 19 5.91 -7.86 0.77
CA PHE A 19 5.09 -6.77 1.29
C PHE A 19 5.98 -5.68 1.92
N GLY A 20 6.02 -4.50 1.29
CA GLY A 20 6.72 -3.33 1.79
C GLY A 20 5.76 -2.36 2.49
N ILE A 21 5.94 -2.20 3.80
CA ILE A 21 5.13 -1.30 4.64
C ILE A 21 5.92 -0.03 4.98
N CYS A 22 5.32 1.14 4.80
CA CYS A 22 5.92 2.47 5.00
C CYS A 22 7.29 2.58 4.31
N ASN A 23 8.39 2.51 5.05
CA ASN A 23 9.74 2.56 4.49
C ASN A 23 10.03 1.38 3.55
N GLY A 24 9.38 0.23 3.77
CA GLY A 24 9.44 -0.89 2.85
C GLY A 24 8.90 -0.55 1.47
N PHE A 25 7.84 0.25 1.38
CA PHE A 25 7.30 0.71 0.09
C PHE A 25 8.30 1.62 -0.64
N GLN A 26 8.91 2.56 0.09
CA GLN A 26 9.98 3.42 -0.45
C GLN A 26 11.11 2.59 -1.06
N ILE A 27 11.59 1.58 -0.32
CA ILE A 27 12.67 0.68 -0.76
C ILE A 27 12.24 -0.11 -2.01
N LEU A 28 11.00 -0.58 -2.09
CA LEU A 28 10.51 -1.31 -3.27
C LEU A 28 10.45 -0.44 -4.53
N CYS A 29 10.05 0.82 -4.40
CA CYS A 29 10.11 1.80 -5.48
C CYS A 29 11.56 2.10 -5.91
N GLU A 30 12.44 2.43 -4.95
CA GLU A 30 13.86 2.70 -5.25
C GLU A 30 14.57 1.49 -5.88
N ALA A 31 14.18 0.28 -5.49
CA ALA A 31 14.74 -0.95 -6.04
C ALA A 31 14.12 -1.36 -7.39
N GLY A 32 13.11 -0.66 -7.88
CA GLY A 32 12.43 -0.94 -9.15
C GLY A 32 11.53 -2.18 -9.13
N LEU A 33 11.12 -2.66 -7.94
CA LEU A 33 10.11 -3.72 -7.83
C LEU A 33 8.68 -3.15 -7.94
N LEU A 34 8.51 -1.87 -7.62
CA LEU A 34 7.28 -1.11 -7.82
C LEU A 34 7.60 0.18 -8.59
N PRO A 35 6.70 0.68 -9.44
CA PRO A 35 6.90 1.94 -10.13
C PRO A 35 6.67 3.14 -9.20
N GLY A 36 7.04 4.34 -9.68
CA GLY A 36 6.86 5.59 -8.93
C GLY A 36 7.91 5.83 -7.85
N ALA A 37 7.68 6.85 -7.05
CA ALA A 37 8.55 7.26 -5.94
C ALA A 37 7.75 7.84 -4.78
N LEU A 38 8.34 7.81 -3.59
CA LEU A 38 7.77 8.40 -2.37
C LEU A 38 8.59 9.65 -2.02
N MET A 39 7.93 10.81 -2.01
CA MET A 39 8.52 12.11 -1.73
C MET A 39 8.12 12.60 -0.34
N ARG A 40 8.74 13.70 0.10
CA ARG A 40 8.30 14.46 1.27
C ARG A 40 6.80 14.77 1.18
N ASN A 41 6.11 14.61 2.31
CA ASN A 41 4.72 15.01 2.47
C ASN A 41 4.56 16.47 2.00
N ALA A 42 3.47 16.80 1.30
CA ALA A 42 3.22 18.16 0.79
C ALA A 42 3.25 19.24 1.90
N GLY A 43 2.82 18.88 3.11
CA GLY A 43 2.89 19.76 4.29
C GLY A 43 4.27 19.88 4.96
N LEU A 44 5.29 19.18 4.46
CA LEU A 44 6.68 19.19 4.95
C LEU A 44 6.88 18.83 6.44
N HIS A 45 5.91 18.14 7.04
CA HIS A 45 5.98 17.66 8.42
C HIS A 45 5.70 16.16 8.49
N PHE A 46 6.19 15.54 9.57
CA PHE A 46 5.88 14.17 9.92
C PHE A 46 4.41 14.06 10.34
N VAL A 47 3.69 13.08 9.77
CA VAL A 47 2.29 12.82 10.09
C VAL A 47 2.18 11.49 10.80
N CYS A 48 1.56 11.50 11.99
CA CYS A 48 1.28 10.32 12.80
C CYS A 48 -0.17 10.38 13.30
N ARG A 49 -1.06 9.64 12.65
CA ARG A 49 -2.49 9.59 12.97
C ARG A 49 -3.14 8.35 12.36
N HIS A 50 -4.35 8.02 12.81
CA HIS A 50 -5.20 7.09 12.08
C HIS A 50 -5.76 7.77 10.83
N VAL A 51 -5.80 7.03 9.73
CA VAL A 51 -6.41 7.44 8.46
C VAL A 51 -7.32 6.34 7.96
N ASN A 52 -8.25 6.72 7.09
CA ASN A 52 -9.13 5.78 6.42
C ASN A 52 -8.57 5.50 5.03
N VAL A 53 -8.50 4.21 4.68
CA VAL A 53 -8.13 3.77 3.33
C VAL A 53 -9.19 2.85 2.76
N ARG A 54 -9.58 3.12 1.53
CA ARG A 54 -10.53 2.29 0.78
C ARG A 54 -9.77 1.25 0.00
N VAL A 55 -10.24 0.01 0.05
CA VAL A 55 -9.73 -1.07 -0.79
C VAL A 55 -10.29 -0.91 -2.20
N GLU A 56 -9.43 -0.71 -3.18
CA GLU A 56 -9.83 -0.53 -4.59
C GLU A 56 -9.87 -1.87 -5.34
N ASN A 57 -8.99 -2.81 -4.98
CA ASN A 57 -8.84 -4.07 -5.69
C ASN A 57 -8.72 -5.26 -4.73
N GLN A 58 -9.65 -6.20 -4.84
CA GLN A 58 -9.67 -7.49 -4.11
C GLN A 58 -8.89 -8.59 -4.83
N ASN A 59 -8.57 -8.43 -6.13
CA ASN A 59 -7.84 -9.39 -6.95
C ASN A 59 -6.32 -9.35 -6.67
N THR A 60 -5.95 -9.35 -5.40
CA THR A 60 -4.55 -9.49 -4.95
C THR A 60 -4.46 -10.54 -3.83
N PRO A 61 -3.32 -11.22 -3.69
CA PRO A 61 -3.05 -12.10 -2.54
C PRO A 61 -3.22 -11.40 -1.17
N PHE A 62 -3.11 -10.07 -1.14
CA PHE A 62 -3.09 -9.27 0.09
C PHE A 62 -4.47 -8.74 0.49
N THR A 63 -5.46 -8.76 -0.40
CA THR A 63 -6.79 -8.16 -0.16
C THR A 63 -7.94 -9.13 -0.48
N LYS A 64 -7.65 -10.39 -0.79
CA LYS A 64 -8.62 -11.39 -1.24
C LYS A 64 -9.83 -11.57 -0.32
N VAL A 65 -9.68 -11.40 1.00
CA VAL A 65 -10.79 -11.52 1.95
C VAL A 65 -11.49 -10.19 2.27
N ILE A 66 -11.11 -9.12 1.58
CA ILE A 66 -11.60 -7.76 1.81
C ILE A 66 -12.35 -7.29 0.56
N GLU A 67 -13.64 -6.99 0.73
CA GLU A 67 -14.47 -6.53 -0.38
C GLU A 67 -14.00 -5.15 -0.91
N PRO A 68 -14.00 -4.94 -2.23
CA PRO A 68 -13.74 -3.63 -2.82
C PRO A 68 -14.73 -2.59 -2.28
N GLY A 69 -14.25 -1.38 -2.05
CA GLY A 69 -15.02 -0.30 -1.43
C GLY A 69 -15.04 -0.34 0.10
N ARG A 70 -14.59 -1.43 0.74
CA ARG A 70 -14.45 -1.44 2.20
C ARG A 70 -13.42 -0.41 2.65
N VAL A 71 -13.81 0.38 3.64
CA VAL A 71 -12.95 1.37 4.30
C VAL A 71 -12.31 0.71 5.52
N LEU A 72 -10.99 0.85 5.64
CA LEU A 72 -10.17 0.34 6.73
C LEU A 72 -9.57 1.52 7.50
N SER A 73 -9.59 1.47 8.83
CA SER A 73 -8.88 2.45 9.67
C SER A 73 -7.47 1.93 10.00
N ILE A 74 -6.44 2.56 9.43
CA ILE A 74 -5.04 2.12 9.56
C ILE A 74 -4.15 3.32 9.93
N PRO A 75 -3.26 3.21 10.92
CA PRO A 75 -2.37 4.29 11.29
C PRO A 75 -1.28 4.55 10.24
N ILE A 76 -0.85 5.80 10.13
CA ILE A 76 0.32 6.23 9.36
C ILE A 76 1.37 6.84 10.29
N ALA A 77 2.65 6.79 9.90
CA ALA A 77 3.76 7.39 10.64
C ALA A 77 4.94 7.72 9.70
N HIS A 78 4.83 8.78 8.90
CA HIS A 78 5.85 9.10 7.89
C HIS A 78 6.03 10.61 7.64
N ALA A 79 7.25 10.98 7.23
CA ALA A 79 7.57 12.30 6.67
C ALA A 79 7.66 12.26 5.13
N ASP A 80 7.93 11.09 4.56
CA ASP A 80 8.17 10.87 3.13
C ASP A 80 7.16 9.86 2.56
N GLY A 81 5.86 10.18 2.62
CA GLY A 81 4.78 9.29 2.18
C GLY A 81 4.03 9.74 0.93
N ASN A 82 4.46 10.83 0.29
CA ASN A 82 3.79 11.37 -0.88
C ASN A 82 4.13 10.54 -2.13
N TYR A 83 3.24 9.61 -2.51
CA TYR A 83 3.42 8.81 -3.73
C TYR A 83 3.24 9.66 -4.99
N ALA A 84 4.24 9.60 -5.88
CA ALA A 84 4.23 10.28 -7.16
C ALA A 84 4.71 9.37 -8.30
N CYS A 85 4.12 9.58 -9.47
CA CYS A 85 4.52 8.98 -10.73
C CYS A 85 4.09 9.90 -11.89
N ASP A 86 4.69 9.69 -13.06
CA ASP A 86 4.26 10.36 -14.30
C ASP A 86 2.89 9.85 -14.76
N ASP A 87 2.34 10.54 -15.76
CA ASP A 87 0.99 10.27 -16.27
C ASP A 87 0.91 8.88 -16.93
N GLU A 88 1.93 8.48 -17.70
CA GLU A 88 1.99 7.16 -18.34
C GLU A 88 1.98 6.02 -17.31
N THR A 89 2.77 6.15 -16.24
CA THR A 89 2.79 5.19 -15.13
C THR A 89 1.45 5.17 -14.41
N PHE A 90 0.84 6.33 -14.17
CA PHE A 90 -0.45 6.42 -13.51
C PHE A 90 -1.55 5.74 -14.31
N ASP A 91 -1.64 6.04 -15.61
CA ASP A 91 -2.64 5.44 -16.51
C ASP A 91 -2.45 3.92 -16.57
N SER A 92 -1.21 3.44 -16.68
CA SER A 92 -0.89 2.01 -16.62
C SER A 92 -1.30 1.35 -15.30
N LEU A 93 -1.09 2.03 -14.16
CA LEU A 93 -1.50 1.52 -12.84
C LEU A 93 -3.03 1.43 -12.73
N GLU A 94 -3.78 2.40 -13.26
CA GLU A 94 -5.24 2.40 -13.29
C GLU A 94 -5.79 1.32 -14.22
N GLU A 95 -5.32 1.25 -15.47
CA GLU A 95 -5.77 0.29 -16.48
C GLU A 95 -5.53 -1.15 -16.03
N ASN A 96 -4.38 -1.40 -15.42
CA ASN A 96 -4.08 -2.71 -14.86
C ASN A 96 -4.80 -2.92 -13.52
N GLY A 97 -5.33 -1.90 -12.84
CA GLY A 97 -5.91 -2.03 -11.51
C GLY A 97 -4.86 -2.36 -10.43
N GLN A 98 -3.65 -1.83 -10.57
CA GLN A 98 -2.54 -2.00 -9.62
C GLN A 98 -2.63 -1.08 -8.40
N ILE A 99 -3.57 -0.14 -8.38
CA ILE A 99 -3.87 0.66 -7.20
C ILE A 99 -4.71 -0.18 -6.26
N VAL A 100 -4.18 -0.48 -5.08
CA VAL A 100 -4.81 -1.40 -4.12
C VAL A 100 -5.52 -0.63 -3.02
N PHE A 101 -4.97 0.51 -2.60
CA PHE A 101 -5.52 1.35 -1.54
C PHE A 101 -5.49 2.82 -1.90
N ARG A 102 -6.55 3.54 -1.55
CA ARG A 102 -6.61 5.01 -1.60
C ARG A 102 -7.01 5.60 -0.26
N TYR A 103 -6.43 6.74 0.09
CA TYR A 103 -6.92 7.56 1.19
C TYR A 103 -8.32 8.08 0.86
N CYS A 104 -9.21 7.97 1.83
CA CYS A 104 -10.61 8.34 1.70
C CYS A 104 -11.15 8.90 3.01
N GLU A 105 -12.34 9.47 2.95
CA GLU A 105 -13.13 9.83 4.12
C GLU A 105 -13.75 8.58 4.76
N GLN A 106 -14.40 8.75 5.91
CA GLN A 106 -14.98 7.62 6.65
C GLN A 106 -16.12 6.90 5.90
N ASP A 107 -16.81 7.61 5.00
CA ASP A 107 -17.85 7.05 4.13
C ASP A 107 -17.29 6.43 2.83
N GLY A 108 -15.98 6.50 2.63
CA GLY A 108 -15.29 5.97 1.46
C GLY A 108 -15.15 6.96 0.31
N GLU A 109 -15.61 8.20 0.45
CA GLU A 109 -15.42 9.24 -0.56
C GLU A 109 -13.94 9.64 -0.68
N ILE A 110 -13.47 9.84 -1.91
CA ILE A 110 -12.08 10.23 -2.18
C ILE A 110 -12.03 11.75 -2.31
N THR A 111 -11.51 12.41 -1.27
CA THR A 111 -11.38 13.87 -1.22
C THR A 111 -9.91 14.27 -1.06
N GLU A 112 -9.58 15.50 -1.44
CA GLU A 112 -8.25 16.05 -1.16
C GLU A 112 -7.97 16.14 0.36
N ALA A 113 -9.00 16.38 1.17
CA ALA A 113 -8.88 16.51 2.63
C ALA A 113 -8.49 15.19 3.33
N ALA A 114 -8.94 14.05 2.79
CA ALA A 114 -8.57 12.73 3.29
C ALA A 114 -7.08 12.41 3.06
N ASN A 115 -6.44 13.05 2.09
CA ASN A 115 -5.06 12.78 1.70
C ASN A 115 -4.05 13.41 2.68
N PRO A 116 -3.35 12.61 3.51
CA PRO A 116 -2.51 13.14 4.58
C PRO A 116 -1.16 13.68 4.08
N ASN A 117 -0.75 13.33 2.87
CA ASN A 117 0.62 13.55 2.39
C ASN A 117 0.72 14.17 1.00
N GLY A 118 -0.40 14.34 0.29
CA GLY A 118 -0.44 14.88 -1.06
C GLY A 118 -0.16 13.85 -2.15
N ALA A 119 -0.26 12.54 -1.85
CA ALA A 119 -0.06 11.48 -2.82
C ALA A 119 -0.97 11.65 -4.05
N ARG A 120 -0.44 11.38 -5.24
CA ARG A 120 -1.20 11.42 -6.49
C ARG A 120 -2.46 10.58 -6.39
N SER A 121 -3.61 11.17 -6.73
CA SER A 121 -4.93 10.50 -6.74
C SER A 121 -5.23 9.71 -5.45
N ASN A 122 -4.76 10.23 -4.31
CA ASN A 122 -4.89 9.62 -2.98
C ASN A 122 -4.29 8.22 -2.85
N ILE A 123 -3.36 7.81 -3.71
CA ILE A 123 -2.78 6.46 -3.67
C ILE A 123 -2.07 6.23 -2.33
N ALA A 124 -2.52 5.22 -1.60
CA ALA A 124 -1.94 4.78 -0.32
C ALA A 124 -1.14 3.49 -0.46
N GLY A 125 -1.37 2.70 -1.52
CA GLY A 125 -0.61 1.50 -1.83
C GLY A 125 -0.91 0.93 -3.21
N ILE A 126 0.11 0.29 -3.81
CA ILE A 126 0.07 -0.30 -5.15
C ILE A 126 0.73 -1.68 -5.15
N CYS A 127 0.44 -2.50 -6.16
CA CYS A 127 1.14 -3.74 -6.40
C CYS A 127 1.84 -3.78 -7.78
N ASN A 128 2.75 -4.73 -7.97
CA ASN A 128 3.32 -5.01 -9.31
C ASN A 128 2.30 -5.69 -10.23
N LEU A 129 2.65 -5.87 -11.50
CA LEU A 129 1.79 -6.50 -12.52
C LEU A 129 1.41 -7.94 -12.13
N ASP A 130 2.37 -8.70 -11.62
CA ASP A 130 2.20 -10.10 -11.19
C ASP A 130 1.46 -10.25 -9.84
N ARG A 131 1.12 -9.13 -9.19
CA ARG A 131 0.36 -9.05 -7.92
C ARG A 131 1.01 -9.67 -6.69
N ASN A 132 2.24 -10.15 -6.79
CA ASN A 132 2.95 -10.75 -5.68
C ASN A 132 3.80 -9.76 -4.88
N VAL A 133 3.98 -8.53 -5.36
CA VAL A 133 4.66 -7.45 -4.62
C VAL A 133 3.66 -6.35 -4.30
N LEU A 134 3.47 -6.03 -3.01
CA LEU A 134 2.63 -4.94 -2.53
C LEU A 134 3.48 -3.91 -1.78
N GLY A 135 3.22 -2.63 -2.04
CA GLY A 135 3.72 -1.50 -1.27
C GLY A 135 2.56 -0.72 -0.67
N MET A 136 2.65 -0.35 0.61
CA MET A 136 1.62 0.45 1.29
C MET A 136 2.27 1.42 2.29
N MET A 137 1.80 2.67 2.33
CA MET A 137 2.28 3.67 3.29
C MET A 137 1.69 3.52 4.70
N PRO A 138 0.36 3.29 4.87
CA PRO A 138 -0.20 2.92 6.17
C PRO A 138 0.43 1.66 6.78
N HIS A 139 0.34 1.55 8.10
CA HIS A 139 0.90 0.47 8.92
C HIS A 139 -0.18 -0.54 9.35
N PRO A 140 -0.58 -1.49 8.48
CA PRO A 140 -1.58 -2.50 8.82
C PRO A 140 -1.13 -3.38 9.98
N GLU A 141 0.17 -3.59 10.16
CA GLU A 141 0.74 -4.36 11.27
C GLU A 141 0.49 -3.71 12.64
N ARG A 142 0.20 -2.40 12.66
CA ARG A 142 -0.17 -1.64 13.87
C ARG A 142 -1.69 -1.53 14.07
N ALA A 143 -2.48 -2.16 13.20
CA ALA A 143 -3.94 -2.18 13.24
C ALA A 143 -4.49 -3.63 13.22
N CYS A 144 -3.83 -4.55 13.92
CA CYS A 144 -4.24 -5.96 13.97
C CYS A 144 -5.08 -6.34 15.19
N GLU A 145 -5.18 -5.44 16.19
CA GLU A 145 -5.83 -5.72 17.47
C GLU A 145 -6.61 -4.48 17.94
N GLU A 146 -7.84 -4.66 18.42
CA GLU A 146 -8.70 -3.55 18.85
C GLU A 146 -8.04 -2.65 19.91
N ILE A 147 -7.21 -3.23 20.79
CA ILE A 147 -6.47 -2.47 21.82
C ILE A 147 -5.46 -1.46 21.23
N LEU A 148 -5.03 -1.65 19.98
CA LEU A 148 -4.15 -0.74 19.25
C LEU A 148 -4.91 0.38 18.53
N GLY A 149 -6.25 0.39 18.62
CA GLY A 149 -7.14 1.39 18.01
C GLY A 149 -7.87 0.91 16.75
N SER A 150 -7.45 -0.21 16.16
CA SER A 150 -8.11 -0.83 15.01
C SER A 150 -7.66 -2.28 14.84
N ASN A 151 -8.54 -3.14 14.33
CA ASN A 151 -8.23 -4.52 13.93
C ASN A 151 -8.34 -4.74 12.40
N ASP A 152 -8.58 -3.68 11.62
CA ASP A 152 -8.81 -3.78 10.17
C ASP A 152 -7.57 -4.26 9.39
N GLY A 153 -6.37 -3.95 9.86
CA GLY A 153 -5.11 -4.40 9.25
C GLY A 153 -4.93 -5.91 9.28
N ARG A 154 -5.63 -6.60 10.20
CA ARG A 154 -5.60 -8.06 10.32
C ARG A 154 -6.09 -8.75 9.04
N ASP A 155 -7.09 -8.20 8.37
CA ASP A 155 -7.69 -8.83 7.19
C ASP A 155 -6.72 -8.87 5.99
N ILE A 156 -5.74 -7.95 5.94
CA ILE A 156 -4.67 -7.96 4.94
C ILE A 156 -3.72 -9.15 5.18
N PHE A 157 -3.31 -9.36 6.44
CA PHE A 157 -2.49 -10.51 6.80
C PHE A 157 -3.25 -11.83 6.65
N LEU A 158 -4.54 -11.86 6.98
CA LEU A 158 -5.38 -13.04 6.76
C LEU A 158 -5.43 -13.40 5.27
N SER A 159 -5.64 -12.42 4.39
CA SER A 159 -5.59 -12.62 2.93
C SER A 159 -4.27 -13.24 2.51
N LEU A 160 -3.15 -12.66 2.97
CA LEU A 160 -1.81 -13.14 2.64
C LEU A 160 -1.56 -14.57 3.14
N THR A 161 -1.94 -14.88 4.39
CA THR A 161 -1.78 -16.23 4.95
C THR A 161 -2.61 -17.27 4.19
N ASN A 162 -3.83 -16.93 3.78
CA ASN A 162 -4.66 -17.80 2.95
C ASN A 162 -4.05 -18.03 1.57
N ALA A 163 -3.44 -16.99 0.97
CA ALA A 163 -2.75 -17.12 -0.30
C ALA A 163 -1.50 -18.01 -0.20
N ILE A 164 -0.74 -17.89 0.89
CA ILE A 164 0.42 -18.76 1.16
C ILE A 164 -0.02 -20.22 1.35
N ALA A 165 -1.12 -20.46 2.08
CA ALA A 165 -1.62 -21.80 2.33
C ALA A 165 -2.24 -22.49 1.09
N ALA A 166 -2.60 -21.71 0.06
CA ALA A 166 -3.17 -22.20 -1.19
C ALA A 166 -2.12 -22.53 -2.27
N ASN A 167 -0.86 -22.13 -2.05
CA ASN A 167 0.29 -22.43 -2.91
C ASN A 167 1.07 -23.65 -2.39
#